data_AF-A0A0D3IL76-F1
#
_entry.id   AF-A0A0D3IL76-F1
#
_cell.length_a   1.000
_cell.length_b   1.000
_cell.length_c   1.000
_cell.angle_alpha   90.00
_cell.angle_beta   90.00
_cell.angle_gamma   90.00
#
_symmetry.space_group_name_H-M   'P 1'
#
loop_
_entity.id
_entity.type
_entity.pdbx_description
1 polymer ?
#
loop_
_entity_poly.entity_id
_entity_poly.type
_entity_poly.pdbx_seq_one_letter_code
_entity_poly.pdbx_strand_id
1 'polypeptide(L)'
;MSRSPRAARTEEDAPPTDWLAELPHELHLRILEGVDDFSDCAAFSLASPRLGLLALRSGLARFKDPLFAVAMRILLVERFVASLGSSIMDTTLSEDTLRRYAADRRASADHFPWLARVSPALRLTSEVEGAERRAEVWRLLRGENGAQLRLRFLQSGQVKHFEGERGAERMVRTVFANGNVKYYEGEQGAERLVRMELADDGGVEHYEGESGAERLSRAEFANGEEVQYYEGESGAERMVRAEYADGSVQHYEGERGVERLVRMELADDGGVEHYEGESGAERLSRAEFANGEEVQYYEGESGAERMVRAEFATGSVQHYEGEKGADRIVRAVRADGAVAYFEGGQGAERKVRADFPNGEVQFFEGERGAERRVRVVRADGAVAYFEGGQGAERLVRKEFANGKEFPNGGAALLRAPEVRS
;
A
#
# COMPACT_ATOMS: atom_id res chain seq x y z
N MET A 1 65.65 -16.16 43.93
CA MET A 1 65.24 -14.83 43.44
C MET A 1 65.39 -14.78 41.94
N SER A 2 64.31 -14.58 41.20
CA SER A 2 64.19 -13.62 40.09
C SER A 2 62.89 -13.95 39.33
N ARG A 3 61.86 -13.13 39.57
CA ARG A 3 60.61 -13.14 38.80
C ARG A 3 60.89 -12.49 37.45
N SER A 4 60.63 -13.18 36.34
CA SER A 4 60.60 -12.55 35.03
C SER A 4 59.29 -11.73 34.86
N PRO A 5 59.32 -10.62 34.10
CA PRO A 5 58.29 -9.59 34.16
C PRO A 5 57.03 -10.02 33.40
N ARG A 6 55.88 -9.71 33.99
CA ARG A 6 54.56 -9.74 33.35
C ARG A 6 54.62 -8.84 32.11
N ALA A 7 54.39 -9.42 30.93
CA ALA A 7 54.15 -8.64 29.72
C ALA A 7 52.94 -7.73 29.96
N ALA A 8 53.13 -6.44 29.68
CA ALA A 8 52.10 -5.42 29.77
C ALA A 8 50.98 -5.75 28.77
N ARG A 9 49.74 -5.74 29.26
CA ARG A 9 48.54 -5.77 28.42
C ARG A 9 48.51 -4.47 27.62
N THR A 10 48.61 -4.56 26.31
CA THR A 10 48.39 -3.46 25.38
C THR A 10 46.89 -3.21 25.22
N GLU A 11 46.53 -1.98 24.86
CA GLU A 11 45.20 -1.34 24.82
C GLU A 11 44.10 -2.00 23.93
N GLU A 12 44.16 -3.31 23.68
CA GLU A 12 43.07 -4.09 23.06
C GLU A 12 41.99 -4.54 24.06
N ASP A 13 42.19 -4.32 25.37
CA ASP A 13 41.18 -4.46 26.43
C ASP A 13 40.23 -3.25 26.44
N ALA A 14 39.62 -2.91 25.29
CA ALA A 14 38.50 -1.97 25.29
C ALA A 14 37.40 -2.53 26.22
N PRO A 15 36.75 -1.70 27.06
CA PRO A 15 35.63 -2.17 27.88
C PRO A 15 34.62 -2.83 26.94
N PRO A 16 33.96 -3.94 27.35
CA PRO A 16 33.05 -4.65 26.47
C PRO A 16 32.05 -3.63 25.93
N THR A 17 32.00 -3.47 24.60
CA THR A 17 30.90 -2.80 23.92
C THR A 17 29.63 -3.30 24.57
N ASP A 18 28.68 -2.41 24.86
CA ASP A 18 27.38 -2.78 25.43
C ASP A 18 26.65 -3.68 24.42
N TRP A 19 27.02 -4.96 24.41
CA TRP A 19 26.69 -5.92 23.38
C TRP A 19 25.23 -6.34 23.51
N LEU A 20 24.65 -6.13 24.71
CA LEU A 20 23.20 -6.13 24.90
C LEU A 20 22.56 -5.08 24.00
N ALA A 21 23.08 -3.85 23.89
CA ALA A 21 22.51 -2.83 23.01
C ALA A 21 22.55 -3.19 21.51
N GLU A 22 23.38 -4.16 21.10
CA GLU A 22 23.45 -4.63 19.71
C GLU A 22 22.48 -5.77 19.38
N LEU A 23 21.85 -6.39 20.39
CA LEU A 23 20.86 -7.44 20.17
C LEU A 23 19.49 -6.84 19.77
N PRO A 24 18.73 -7.53 18.90
CA PRO A 24 17.33 -7.19 18.63
C PRO A 24 16.45 -7.27 19.88
N HIS A 25 15.35 -6.51 19.88
CA HIS A 25 14.38 -6.47 20.99
C HIS A 25 13.81 -7.86 21.32
N GLU A 26 13.63 -8.71 20.32
CA GLU A 26 13.10 -10.06 20.48
C GLU A 26 14.07 -10.93 21.30
N LEU A 27 15.38 -10.81 21.05
CA LEU A 27 16.40 -11.52 21.81
C LEU A 27 16.59 -10.94 23.21
N HIS A 28 16.39 -9.63 23.39
CA HIS A 28 16.32 -9.05 24.74
C HIS A 28 15.21 -9.68 25.56
N LEU A 29 14.01 -9.81 24.99
CA LEU A 29 12.88 -10.43 25.66
C LEU A 29 13.16 -11.90 25.99
N ARG A 30 13.78 -12.65 25.08
CA ARG A 30 14.19 -14.04 25.34
C ARG A 30 15.18 -14.17 26.50
N ILE A 31 16.19 -13.28 26.57
CA ILE A 31 17.13 -13.22 27.69
C ILE A 31 16.36 -12.96 28.99
N LEU A 32 15.41 -12.02 28.97
CA LEU A 32 14.57 -11.66 30.11
C LEU A 32 13.63 -12.78 30.55
N GLU A 33 13.03 -13.52 29.61
CA GLU A 33 12.21 -14.72 29.88
C GLU A 33 13.02 -15.83 30.54
N GLY A 34 14.28 -15.98 30.14
CA GLY A 34 15.23 -16.91 30.73
C GLY A 34 15.61 -16.59 32.17
N VAL A 35 15.33 -15.37 32.66
CA VAL A 35 15.57 -14.98 34.06
C VAL A 35 14.52 -15.62 34.95
N ASP A 36 14.95 -16.64 35.69
CA ASP A 36 14.07 -17.46 36.53
C ASP A 36 14.02 -17.00 37.99
N ASP A 37 15.08 -16.34 38.48
CA ASP A 37 15.16 -15.88 39.87
C ASP A 37 14.71 -14.41 39.99
N PHE A 38 13.85 -14.13 40.98
CA PHE A 38 13.35 -12.78 41.25
C PHE A 38 14.48 -11.77 41.56
N SER A 39 15.59 -12.22 42.14
CA SER A 39 16.78 -11.41 42.42
C SER A 39 17.54 -11.04 41.15
N ASP A 40 17.60 -11.98 40.20
CA ASP A 40 18.25 -11.78 38.91
C ASP A 40 17.43 -10.80 38.06
N CYS A 41 16.10 -10.87 38.11
CA CYS A 41 15.20 -9.90 37.47
C CYS A 41 15.43 -8.47 37.97
N ALA A 42 15.63 -8.33 39.29
CA ALA A 42 15.94 -7.04 39.92
C ALA A 42 17.33 -6.54 39.52
N ALA A 43 18.38 -7.35 39.66
CA ALA A 43 19.75 -6.98 39.29
C ALA A 43 19.87 -6.59 37.81
N PHE A 44 19.19 -7.32 36.93
CA PHE A 44 19.19 -7.05 35.49
C PHE A 44 18.47 -5.74 35.14
N SER A 45 17.31 -5.48 35.75
CA SER A 45 16.55 -4.24 35.55
C SER A 45 17.30 -2.99 36.02
N LEU A 46 18.25 -3.15 36.94
CA LEU A 46 19.09 -2.09 37.48
C LEU A 46 20.37 -1.88 36.67
N ALA A 47 20.98 -2.97 36.20
CA ALA A 47 22.17 -2.94 35.35
C ALA A 47 21.85 -2.46 33.93
N SER A 48 20.68 -2.82 33.38
CA SER A 48 20.18 -2.38 32.09
C SER A 48 18.75 -1.85 32.19
N PRO A 49 18.59 -0.57 32.57
CA PRO A 49 17.28 0.04 32.81
C PRO A 49 16.34 0.03 31.61
N ARG A 50 16.89 0.13 30.40
CA ARG A 50 16.13 0.05 29.15
C ARG A 50 15.49 -1.32 28.96
N LEU A 51 16.21 -2.39 29.27
CA LEU A 51 15.70 -3.76 29.17
C LEU A 51 14.72 -4.09 30.30
N GLY A 52 14.97 -3.60 31.52
CA GLY A 52 13.99 -3.71 32.61
C GLY A 52 12.65 -3.05 32.25
N LEU A 53 12.68 -1.86 31.63
CA LEU A 53 11.48 -1.19 31.13
C LEU A 53 10.81 -1.96 29.97
N LEU A 54 11.61 -2.55 29.08
CA LEU A 54 11.11 -3.41 28.00
C LEU A 54 10.36 -4.63 28.56
N ALA A 55 10.93 -5.35 29.53
CA ALA A 55 10.29 -6.50 30.19
C ALA A 55 8.96 -6.13 30.86
N LEU A 56 8.91 -4.97 31.52
CA LEU A 56 7.69 -4.43 32.14
C LEU A 56 6.62 -4.12 31.08
N ARG A 57 7.00 -3.44 29.99
CA ARG A 57 6.08 -3.07 28.90
C ARG A 57 5.55 -4.29 28.14
N SER A 58 6.40 -5.28 27.92
CA SER A 58 6.03 -6.56 27.29
C SER A 58 5.26 -7.49 28.22
N GLY A 59 5.05 -7.07 29.48
CA GLY A 59 4.14 -7.73 30.40
C GLY A 59 4.61 -9.10 30.89
N LEU A 60 5.92 -9.33 30.96
CA LEU A 60 6.48 -10.57 31.48
C LEU A 60 6.09 -10.76 32.95
N ALA A 61 5.36 -11.84 33.26
CA ALA A 61 4.73 -12.05 34.57
C ALA A 61 5.71 -12.01 35.75
N ARG A 62 6.98 -12.40 35.53
CA ARG A 62 8.04 -12.37 36.55
C ARG A 62 8.59 -10.97 36.82
N PHE A 63 8.42 -10.05 35.87
CA PHE A 63 8.73 -8.62 36.01
C PHE A 63 7.51 -7.81 36.44
N LYS A 64 6.29 -8.39 36.35
CA LYS A 64 5.04 -7.82 36.84
C LYS A 64 4.93 -7.80 38.38
N ASP A 65 5.89 -8.38 39.11
CA ASP A 65 6.00 -8.25 40.57
C ASP A 65 7.21 -7.40 41.02
N PRO A 66 7.07 -6.07 41.00
CA PRO A 66 8.05 -5.11 41.46
C PRO A 66 8.13 -4.98 42.99
N LEU A 67 7.68 -5.94 43.82
CA LEU A 67 7.69 -5.84 45.29
C LEU A 67 9.07 -5.50 45.92
N PHE A 68 10.17 -5.83 45.22
CA PHE A 68 11.53 -5.42 45.57
C PHE A 68 11.92 -4.03 45.03
N ALA A 69 11.55 -3.70 43.78
CA ALA A 69 11.63 -2.34 43.25
C ALA A 69 10.80 -1.34 44.09
N VAL A 70 9.79 -1.85 44.81
CA VAL A 70 8.94 -1.19 45.81
C VAL A 70 9.61 -1.11 47.20
N ALA A 71 10.45 -2.07 47.64
CA ALA A 71 11.19 -1.95 48.90
C ALA A 71 12.23 -0.81 48.91
N MET A 72 12.91 -0.57 47.77
CA MET A 72 13.83 0.57 47.59
C MET A 72 13.13 1.93 47.46
N ARG A 73 11.86 1.91 47.08
CA ARG A 73 10.96 3.08 47.10
C ARG A 73 10.50 3.44 48.52
N ILE A 74 10.46 2.49 49.46
CA ILE A 74 9.92 2.66 50.84
C ILE A 74 10.94 3.29 51.81
N LEU A 75 12.24 2.93 51.75
CA LEU A 75 13.28 3.52 52.63
C LEU A 75 13.59 5.00 52.33
N LEU A 76 13.42 5.43 51.07
CA LEU A 76 13.61 6.82 50.65
C LEU A 76 12.46 7.73 51.08
N VAL A 77 11.25 7.19 51.29
CA VAL A 77 10.11 7.89 51.90
C VAL A 77 10.33 8.08 53.40
N GLU A 78 10.90 7.11 54.12
CA GLU A 78 11.11 7.20 55.58
C GLU A 78 12.17 8.22 55.99
N ARG A 79 13.18 8.49 55.16
CA ARG A 79 14.21 9.50 55.47
C ARG A 79 13.88 10.91 54.98
N PHE A 80 12.92 11.05 54.07
CA PHE A 80 12.53 12.33 53.49
C PHE A 80 11.45 13.05 54.31
N VAL A 81 10.63 12.30 55.06
CA VAL A 81 9.72 12.81 56.11
C VAL A 81 10.49 13.55 57.23
N ALA A 82 11.81 13.37 57.33
CA ALA A 82 12.64 14.04 58.32
C ALA A 82 13.20 15.40 57.89
N SER A 83 13.09 15.84 56.63
CA SER A 83 13.88 17.00 56.17
C SER A 83 13.13 18.24 55.68
N LEU A 84 12.32 18.28 54.61
CA LEU A 84 11.76 19.57 54.12
C LEU A 84 10.57 19.38 53.18
N GLY A 85 9.54 20.22 53.37
CA GLY A 85 8.30 20.18 52.61
C GLY A 85 8.35 20.82 51.22
N SER A 86 7.44 20.33 50.38
CA SER A 86 6.82 20.96 49.19
C SER A 86 7.23 20.50 47.77
N SER A 87 6.17 20.10 47.06
CA SER A 87 5.83 20.24 45.63
C SER A 87 6.48 19.37 44.54
N ILE A 88 5.71 18.33 44.18
CA ILE A 88 5.36 17.81 42.83
C ILE A 88 6.52 17.60 41.84
N MET A 89 6.89 16.32 41.68
CA MET A 89 7.55 15.78 40.49
C MET A 89 6.84 14.49 40.05
N ASP A 90 6.66 14.39 38.73
CA ASP A 90 5.89 13.38 38.03
C ASP A 90 6.51 11.98 38.17
N THR A 91 5.65 10.98 38.32
CA THR A 91 5.99 9.64 38.84
C THR A 91 6.36 8.63 37.76
N THR A 92 7.20 9.03 36.82
CA THR A 92 7.74 8.13 35.78
C THR A 92 9.22 7.80 36.04
N LEU A 93 9.57 6.50 35.98
CA LEU A 93 10.95 6.01 36.08
C LEU A 93 11.75 6.52 34.86
N SER A 94 12.44 7.65 34.99
CA SER A 94 13.29 8.20 33.94
C SER A 94 14.65 7.46 33.88
N GLU A 95 15.25 7.41 32.69
CA GLU A 95 16.61 6.88 32.47
C GLU A 95 17.65 7.55 33.40
N ASP A 96 17.41 8.83 33.72
CA ASP A 96 18.25 9.66 34.58
C ASP A 96 18.23 9.21 36.04
N THR A 97 17.05 8.82 36.55
CA THR A 97 16.87 8.24 37.90
C THR A 97 17.58 6.89 38.02
N LEU A 98 17.57 6.09 36.95
CA LEU A 98 18.20 4.77 36.90
C LEU A 98 19.73 4.87 36.77
N ARG A 99 20.27 5.86 36.04
CA ARG A 99 21.71 6.14 35.98
C ARG A 99 22.28 6.63 37.32
N ARG A 100 21.54 7.42 38.09
CA ARG A 100 21.94 7.85 39.45
C ARG A 100 21.96 6.68 40.45
N TYR A 101 21.06 5.70 40.27
CA TYR A 101 21.04 4.46 41.04
C TYR A 101 22.30 3.60 40.81
N ALA A 102 22.71 3.39 39.54
CA ALA A 102 23.89 2.60 39.18
C ALA A 102 25.22 3.21 39.68
N ALA A 103 25.21 4.49 40.04
CA ALA A 103 26.37 5.22 40.58
C ALA A 103 26.41 5.31 42.12
N ASP A 104 25.42 4.77 42.86
CA ASP A 104 25.41 4.82 44.33
C ASP A 104 26.37 3.76 44.94
N ARG A 105 27.31 4.24 45.77
CA ARG A 105 28.36 3.42 46.42
C ARG A 105 27.84 2.34 47.38
N ARG A 106 26.55 2.37 47.75
CA ARG A 106 25.90 1.37 48.61
C ARG A 106 25.26 0.21 47.85
N ALA A 107 25.19 0.28 46.52
CA ALA A 107 24.79 -0.84 45.67
C ALA A 107 25.95 -1.84 45.50
N SER A 108 26.54 -2.31 46.60
CA SER A 108 27.60 -3.32 46.61
C SER A 108 27.10 -4.62 47.23
N ALA A 109 27.76 -5.74 46.90
CA ALA A 109 27.47 -7.06 47.43
C ALA A 109 27.54 -7.13 48.98
N ASP A 110 28.26 -6.20 49.61
CA ASP A 110 28.44 -6.15 51.07
C ASP A 110 27.19 -5.67 51.84
N HIS A 111 26.33 -4.86 51.20
CA HIS A 111 25.11 -4.33 51.83
C HIS A 111 23.86 -5.16 51.54
N PHE A 112 23.95 -6.03 50.53
CA PHE A 112 22.86 -6.87 50.08
C PHE A 112 23.40 -8.29 49.84
N PRO A 113 23.45 -9.13 50.88
CA PRO A 113 24.04 -10.48 50.79
C PRO A 113 23.35 -11.39 49.75
N TRP A 114 22.13 -11.03 49.34
CA TRP A 114 21.40 -11.72 48.26
C TRP A 114 22.00 -11.41 46.86
N LEU A 115 22.71 -10.29 46.67
CA LEU A 115 23.51 -10.03 45.44
C LEU A 115 24.64 -11.06 45.26
N ALA A 116 25.17 -11.60 46.36
CA ALA A 116 26.14 -12.70 46.32
C ALA A 116 25.49 -14.08 46.09
N ARG A 117 24.15 -14.15 46.16
CA ARG A 117 23.32 -15.33 45.90
C ARG A 117 22.59 -15.27 44.55
N VAL A 118 22.70 -14.16 43.81
CA VAL A 118 22.33 -14.03 42.39
C VAL A 118 22.90 -15.26 41.70
N SER A 119 22.00 -16.09 41.22
CA SER A 119 22.35 -17.43 40.80
C SER A 119 23.30 -17.31 39.61
N PRO A 120 24.39 -18.09 39.52
CA PRO A 120 25.22 -18.14 38.31
C PRO A 120 24.49 -18.80 37.13
N ALA A 121 23.15 -18.90 37.19
CA ALA A 121 22.29 -19.66 36.31
C ALA A 121 22.03 -18.98 34.96
N LEU A 122 22.46 -17.74 34.74
CA LEU A 122 22.51 -17.15 33.39
C LEU A 122 23.84 -16.43 33.20
N ARG A 123 24.74 -17.04 32.43
CA ARG A 123 25.99 -16.41 32.01
C ARG A 123 25.95 -16.19 30.52
N LEU A 124 26.08 -14.94 30.12
CA LEU A 124 26.31 -14.59 28.73
C LEU A 124 27.80 -14.72 28.48
N THR A 125 28.19 -15.62 27.57
CA THR A 125 29.58 -15.82 27.18
C THR A 125 29.77 -15.49 25.73
N SER A 126 30.89 -14.85 25.42
CA SER A 126 31.41 -14.73 24.07
C SER A 126 32.67 -15.57 23.95
N GLU A 127 32.69 -16.45 22.96
CA GLU A 127 33.84 -17.28 22.63
C GLU A 127 34.21 -17.05 21.18
N VAL A 128 35.51 -16.92 20.89
CA VAL A 128 35.99 -16.86 19.51
C VAL A 128 36.37 -18.27 19.10
N GLU A 129 35.55 -18.88 18.25
CA GLU A 129 35.78 -20.22 17.72
C GLU A 129 36.58 -20.14 16.40
N GLY A 130 37.55 -21.05 16.24
CA GLY A 130 38.22 -21.35 14.96
C GLY A 130 39.49 -20.53 14.63
N ALA A 131 40.54 -21.22 14.16
CA ALA A 131 41.78 -20.62 13.67
C ALA A 131 41.66 -20.04 12.24
N GLU A 132 40.81 -20.65 11.39
CA GLU A 132 40.63 -20.27 9.97
C GLU A 132 39.34 -19.48 9.70
N ARG A 133 38.23 -19.83 10.36
CA ARG A 133 36.96 -19.09 10.33
C ARG A 133 36.75 -18.43 11.68
N ARG A 134 37.48 -17.33 11.94
CA ARG A 134 37.33 -16.55 13.17
C ARG A 134 35.89 -16.08 13.31
N ALA A 135 35.11 -16.76 14.13
CA ALA A 135 33.73 -16.44 14.40
C ALA A 135 33.57 -16.20 15.90
N GLU A 136 32.91 -15.11 16.23
CA GLU A 136 32.56 -14.79 17.60
C GLU A 136 31.16 -15.37 17.88
N VAL A 137 31.09 -16.34 18.79
CA VAL A 137 29.87 -17.04 19.17
C VAL A 137 29.42 -16.53 20.52
N TRP A 138 28.19 -16.08 20.61
CA TRP A 138 27.57 -15.62 21.86
C TRP A 138 26.52 -16.62 22.31
N ARG A 139 26.64 -17.06 23.56
CA ARG A 139 25.78 -18.08 24.17
C ARG A 139 25.16 -17.57 25.46
N LEU A 140 23.92 -17.97 25.72
CA LEU A 140 23.26 -17.81 27.01
C LEU A 140 23.35 -19.14 27.77
N LEU A 141 24.21 -19.19 28.77
CA LEU A 141 24.45 -20.38 29.59
C LEU A 141 23.52 -20.43 30.80
N ARG A 142 22.78 -21.54 30.96
CA ARG A 142 22.11 -21.95 32.19
C ARG A 142 22.79 -23.20 32.77
N GLY A 143 23.70 -22.99 33.74
CA GLY A 143 24.57 -24.06 34.25
C GLY A 143 25.62 -24.47 33.19
N GLU A 144 25.75 -25.76 32.89
CA GLU A 144 26.62 -26.29 31.81
C GLU A 144 25.97 -26.25 30.42
N ASN A 145 24.71 -25.79 30.33
CA ASN A 145 23.93 -25.79 29.09
C ASN A 145 23.86 -24.39 28.49
N GLY A 146 24.22 -24.20 27.21
CA GLY A 146 24.17 -22.89 26.56
C GLY A 146 23.46 -22.87 25.23
N ALA A 147 22.43 -22.01 25.11
CA ALA A 147 21.75 -21.73 23.85
C ALA A 147 22.53 -20.68 23.05
N GLN A 148 22.68 -20.89 21.74
CA GLN A 148 23.31 -19.90 20.86
C GLN A 148 22.37 -18.71 20.64
N LEU A 149 22.87 -17.49 20.84
CA LEU A 149 22.10 -16.26 20.61
C LEU A 149 22.58 -15.47 19.40
N ARG A 150 23.89 -15.41 19.20
CA ARG A 150 24.49 -14.65 18.11
C ARG A 150 25.76 -15.31 17.61
N LEU A 151 25.99 -15.17 16.31
CA LEU A 151 27.19 -15.59 15.63
C LEU A 151 27.66 -14.46 14.72
N ARG A 152 28.84 -13.90 14.99
CA ARG A 152 29.47 -12.88 14.14
C ARG A 152 30.65 -13.47 13.41
N PHE A 153 30.62 -13.45 12.09
CA PHE A 153 31.74 -13.81 11.24
C PHE A 153 32.67 -12.62 11.10
N LEU A 154 33.86 -12.67 11.69
CA LEU A 154 34.76 -11.52 11.77
C LEU A 154 35.35 -11.13 10.40
N GLN A 155 35.49 -12.08 9.49
CA GLN A 155 36.00 -11.82 8.13
C GLN A 155 34.94 -11.20 7.21
N SER A 156 33.70 -11.69 7.27
CA SER A 156 32.64 -11.21 6.38
C SER A 156 31.80 -10.10 6.99
N GLY A 157 31.94 -9.80 8.28
CA GLY A 157 31.08 -8.85 8.98
C GLY A 157 29.63 -9.32 9.18
N GLN A 158 29.26 -10.50 8.67
CA GLN A 158 27.92 -11.05 8.79
C GLN A 158 27.61 -11.43 10.24
N VAL A 159 26.43 -11.05 10.71
CA VAL A 159 25.93 -11.37 12.05
C VAL A 159 24.62 -12.14 11.95
N LYS A 160 24.58 -13.35 12.51
CA LYS A 160 23.38 -14.17 12.64
C LYS A 160 22.88 -14.14 14.08
N HIS A 161 21.56 -14.11 14.23
CA HIS A 161 20.86 -14.09 15.51
C HIS A 161 19.92 -15.29 15.58
N PHE A 162 19.89 -15.91 16.75
CA PHE A 162 19.20 -17.16 16.99
C PHE A 162 18.31 -17.06 18.22
N GLU A 163 17.23 -17.82 18.21
CA GLU A 163 16.25 -17.92 19.28
C GLU A 163 15.92 -19.40 19.52
N GLY A 164 15.73 -19.83 20.76
CA GLY A 164 15.38 -21.21 21.07
C GLY A 164 16.19 -21.76 22.24
N GLU A 165 15.79 -22.93 22.74
CA GLU A 165 16.59 -23.65 23.72
C GLU A 165 17.80 -24.32 23.07
N ARG A 166 18.75 -24.80 23.88
CA ARG A 166 19.93 -25.51 23.37
C ARG A 166 19.52 -26.69 22.48
N GLY A 167 20.08 -26.73 21.28
CA GLY A 167 19.79 -27.76 20.29
C GLY A 167 18.50 -27.55 19.52
N ALA A 168 17.69 -26.55 19.88
CA ALA A 168 16.45 -26.13 19.22
C ALA A 168 16.55 -24.69 18.69
N GLU A 169 17.76 -24.14 18.58
CA GLU A 169 17.97 -22.76 18.15
C GLU A 169 17.60 -22.58 16.68
N ARG A 170 16.62 -21.72 16.43
CA ARG A 170 16.22 -21.27 15.10
C ARG A 170 16.82 -19.92 14.76
N MET A 171 17.16 -19.71 13.49
CA MET A 171 17.63 -18.41 13.01
C MET A 171 16.46 -17.43 12.89
N VAL A 172 16.59 -16.23 13.47
CA VAL A 172 15.53 -15.20 13.43
C VAL A 172 15.93 -13.95 12.67
N ARG A 173 17.24 -13.67 12.60
CA ARG A 173 17.75 -12.46 11.93
C ARG A 173 19.16 -12.63 11.43
N THR A 174 19.45 -12.13 10.24
CA THR A 174 20.81 -12.01 9.70
C THR A 174 21.08 -10.58 9.27
N VAL A 175 22.18 -10.00 9.73
CA VAL A 175 22.70 -8.69 9.30
C VAL A 175 23.91 -8.95 8.41
N PHE A 176 23.89 -8.40 7.21
CA PHE A 176 24.97 -8.52 6.23
C PHE A 176 25.91 -7.32 6.31
N ALA A 177 27.12 -7.48 5.76
CA ALA A 177 28.15 -6.44 5.77
C ALA A 177 27.75 -5.17 5.01
N ASN A 178 26.91 -5.34 3.98
CA ASN A 178 26.36 -4.24 3.20
C ASN A 178 25.22 -3.52 3.94
N GLY A 179 24.88 -3.93 5.15
CA GLY A 179 23.80 -3.33 5.95
C GLY A 179 22.44 -4.00 5.76
N ASN A 180 22.27 -4.86 4.75
CA ASN A 180 20.99 -5.54 4.54
C ASN A 180 20.64 -6.42 5.75
N VAL A 181 19.36 -6.49 6.08
CA VAL A 181 18.86 -7.29 7.20
C VAL A 181 17.80 -8.26 6.69
N LYS A 182 17.93 -9.55 7.01
CA LYS A 182 16.92 -10.57 6.75
C LYS A 182 16.30 -11.04 8.05
N TYR A 183 14.99 -11.22 8.06
CA TYR A 183 14.19 -11.72 9.17
C TYR A 183 13.56 -13.06 8.81
N TYR A 184 13.56 -13.98 9.77
CA TYR A 184 13.14 -15.35 9.54
C TYR A 184 12.13 -15.81 10.60
N GLU A 185 11.21 -16.69 10.20
CA GLU A 185 10.25 -17.36 11.07
C GLU A 185 10.25 -18.86 10.80
N GLY A 186 9.68 -19.67 11.68
CA GLY A 186 9.58 -21.12 11.51
C GLY A 186 10.25 -21.91 12.63
N GLU A 187 10.26 -23.23 12.51
CA GLU A 187 10.97 -24.11 13.43
C GLU A 187 12.45 -24.24 13.04
N GLN A 188 13.27 -24.75 13.95
CA GLN A 188 14.69 -24.99 13.67
C GLN A 188 14.85 -25.89 12.45
N GLY A 189 15.64 -25.44 11.48
CA GLY A 189 15.91 -26.17 10.24
C GLY A 189 14.81 -26.07 9.18
N ALA A 190 13.72 -25.36 9.48
CA ALA A 190 12.63 -25.04 8.56
C ALA A 190 12.30 -23.53 8.62
N GLU A 191 13.31 -22.70 8.90
CA GLU A 191 13.13 -21.26 8.91
C GLU A 191 12.89 -20.74 7.49
N ARG A 192 11.92 -19.84 7.36
CA ARG A 192 11.57 -19.16 6.12
C ARG A 192 11.87 -17.67 6.20
N LEU A 193 12.30 -17.08 5.10
CA LEU A 193 12.44 -15.63 4.98
C LEU A 193 11.05 -14.98 4.99
N VAL A 194 10.84 -13.99 5.85
CA VAL A 194 9.56 -13.24 5.90
C VAL A 194 9.73 -11.77 5.55
N ARG A 195 10.92 -11.21 5.77
CA ARG A 195 11.18 -9.80 5.53
C ARG A 195 12.65 -9.54 5.26
N MET A 196 12.93 -8.62 4.35
CA MET A 196 14.26 -8.12 4.06
C MET A 196 14.25 -6.59 4.07
N GLU A 197 15.19 -5.98 4.79
CA GLU A 197 15.46 -4.55 4.75
C GLU A 197 16.73 -4.33 3.91
N LEU A 198 16.62 -3.47 2.91
CA LEU A 198 17.68 -3.11 1.98
C LEU A 198 18.36 -1.83 2.47
N ALA A 199 19.69 -1.86 2.61
CA ALA A 199 20.44 -0.73 3.15
C ALA A 199 20.69 0.38 2.14
N ASP A 200 20.75 0.04 0.85
CA ASP A 200 21.14 0.97 -0.21
C ASP A 200 20.07 2.03 -0.49
N ASP A 201 18.79 1.64 -0.43
CA ASP A 201 17.63 2.49 -0.72
C ASP A 201 16.64 2.59 0.45
N GLY A 202 16.83 1.82 1.53
CA GLY A 202 15.86 1.75 2.64
C GLY A 202 14.58 0.99 2.27
N GLY A 203 14.60 0.24 1.17
CA GLY A 203 13.47 -0.58 0.73
C GLY A 203 13.20 -1.74 1.69
N VAL A 204 11.94 -2.18 1.74
CA VAL A 204 11.50 -3.31 2.55
C VAL A 204 10.75 -4.31 1.68
N GLU A 205 11.24 -5.52 1.62
CA GLU A 205 10.61 -6.64 0.93
C GLU A 205 9.96 -7.59 1.95
N HIS A 206 8.77 -8.08 1.63
CA HIS A 206 8.03 -9.06 2.43
C HIS A 206 7.83 -10.34 1.63
N TYR A 207 7.97 -11.46 2.32
CA TYR A 207 8.00 -12.79 1.72
C TYR A 207 6.97 -13.70 2.38
N GLU A 208 6.34 -14.55 1.58
CA GLU A 208 5.36 -15.55 2.01
C GLU A 208 5.74 -16.93 1.45
N GLY A 209 5.21 -18.00 2.03
CA GLY A 209 5.42 -19.37 1.52
C GLY A 209 6.04 -20.31 2.56
N GLU A 210 6.37 -21.52 2.12
CA GLU A 210 7.07 -22.53 2.93
C GLU A 210 8.58 -22.29 2.90
N SER A 211 9.30 -22.86 3.87
CA SER A 211 10.77 -22.76 3.92
C SER A 211 11.40 -23.31 2.64
N GLY A 212 12.23 -22.50 1.99
CA GLY A 212 12.88 -22.84 0.72
C GLY A 212 12.01 -22.66 -0.52
N ALA A 213 10.76 -22.22 -0.36
CA ALA A 213 9.83 -21.88 -1.44
C ALA A 213 9.15 -20.53 -1.16
N GLU A 214 9.89 -19.61 -0.55
CA GLU A 214 9.40 -18.26 -0.27
C GLU A 214 9.25 -17.46 -1.56
N ARG A 215 8.19 -16.67 -1.65
CA ARG A 215 7.87 -15.77 -2.76
C ARG A 215 7.75 -14.35 -2.26
N LEU A 216 8.21 -13.39 -3.06
CA LEU A 216 7.97 -11.97 -2.81
C LEU A 216 6.46 -11.70 -2.88
N SER A 217 5.88 -11.10 -1.85
CA SER A 217 4.47 -10.71 -1.84
C SER A 217 4.29 -9.20 -1.86
N ARG A 218 5.25 -8.44 -1.32
CA ARG A 218 5.18 -6.98 -1.23
C ARG A 218 6.57 -6.36 -1.19
N ALA A 219 6.76 -5.27 -1.91
CA ALA A 219 7.96 -4.45 -1.83
C ALA A 219 7.57 -2.99 -1.57
N GLU A 220 8.18 -2.38 -0.56
CA GLU A 220 8.04 -0.96 -0.20
C GLU A 220 9.35 -0.27 -0.59
N PHE A 221 9.29 0.70 -1.50
CA PHE A 221 10.49 1.42 -1.96
C PHE A 221 10.76 2.65 -1.08
N ALA A 222 11.97 3.19 -1.21
CA ALA A 222 12.44 4.36 -0.47
C ALA A 222 11.38 5.48 -0.38
N ASN A 223 11.34 6.17 0.76
CA ASN A 223 10.42 7.29 1.05
C ASN A 223 8.91 6.94 1.03
N GLY A 224 8.54 5.67 0.84
CA GLY A 224 7.13 5.27 0.70
C GLY A 224 6.48 5.84 -0.56
N GLU A 225 7.28 6.18 -1.58
CA GLU A 225 6.78 6.72 -2.85
C GLU A 225 6.01 5.67 -3.65
N GLU A 226 6.36 4.39 -3.47
CA GLU A 226 5.77 3.28 -4.18
C GLU A 226 5.72 2.01 -3.32
N VAL A 227 4.58 1.32 -3.37
CA VAL A 227 4.39 -0.01 -2.78
C VAL A 227 3.89 -0.95 -3.88
N GLN A 228 4.65 -2.00 -4.14
CA GLN A 228 4.32 -3.01 -5.14
C GLN A 228 3.86 -4.31 -4.47
N TYR A 229 2.91 -4.99 -5.10
CA TYR A 229 2.34 -6.26 -4.66
C TYR A 229 2.52 -7.32 -5.74
N TYR A 230 2.82 -8.53 -5.27
CA TYR A 230 3.26 -9.64 -6.10
C TYR A 230 2.47 -10.92 -5.81
N GLU A 231 2.17 -11.66 -6.86
CA GLU A 231 1.53 -12.98 -6.80
C GLU A 231 2.27 -13.99 -7.68
N GLY A 232 2.08 -15.29 -7.45
CA GLY A 232 2.69 -16.34 -8.24
C GLY A 232 3.41 -17.38 -7.39
N GLU A 233 4.05 -18.35 -8.04
CA GLU A 233 4.91 -19.33 -7.36
C GLU A 233 6.28 -18.71 -7.04
N SER A 234 7.01 -19.32 -6.10
CA SER A 234 8.38 -18.92 -5.77
C SER A 234 9.27 -18.93 -7.02
N GLY A 235 9.91 -17.81 -7.31
CA GLY A 235 10.72 -17.63 -8.53
C GLY A 235 9.91 -17.38 -9.80
N ALA A 236 8.58 -17.25 -9.73
CA ALA A 236 7.70 -16.90 -10.84
C ALA A 236 6.71 -15.77 -10.46
N GLU A 237 7.08 -14.94 -9.48
CA GLU A 237 6.26 -13.84 -9.00
C GLU A 237 6.07 -12.77 -10.08
N ARG A 238 4.83 -12.35 -10.27
CA ARG A 238 4.41 -11.28 -11.16
C ARG A 238 3.86 -10.09 -10.37
N MET A 239 4.08 -8.89 -10.87
CA MET A 239 3.48 -7.70 -10.26
C MET A 239 1.98 -7.67 -10.59
N VAL A 240 1.14 -7.50 -9.57
CA VAL A 240 -0.32 -7.42 -9.74
C VAL A 240 -0.88 -6.06 -9.39
N ARG A 241 -0.15 -5.28 -8.58
CA ARG A 241 -0.61 -3.98 -8.11
C ARG A 241 0.56 -3.09 -7.70
N ALA A 242 0.47 -1.81 -8.01
CA ALA A 242 1.36 -0.77 -7.50
C ALA A 242 0.52 0.37 -6.91
N GLU A 243 0.88 0.84 -5.73
CA GLU A 243 0.31 1.99 -5.04
C GLU A 243 1.37 3.09 -4.99
N TYR A 244 1.01 4.31 -5.40
CA TYR A 244 1.92 5.45 -5.43
C TYR A 244 1.57 6.48 -4.35
N ALA A 245 2.55 7.28 -3.92
CA ALA A 245 2.37 8.30 -2.89
C ALA A 245 1.41 9.43 -3.29
N ASP A 246 1.16 9.65 -4.58
CA ASP A 246 0.13 10.57 -5.04
C ASP A 246 -1.29 10.04 -4.79
N GLY A 247 -1.44 8.76 -4.44
CA GLY A 247 -2.71 8.08 -4.21
C GLY A 247 -3.20 7.30 -5.42
N SER A 248 -2.50 7.34 -6.54
CA SER A 248 -2.83 6.53 -7.71
C SER A 248 -2.53 5.05 -7.45
N VAL A 249 -3.36 4.18 -8.04
CA VAL A 249 -3.23 2.73 -7.92
C VAL A 249 -3.30 2.10 -9.28
N GLN A 250 -2.30 1.31 -9.63
CA GLN A 250 -2.24 0.57 -10.89
C GLN A 250 -2.42 -0.93 -10.63
N HIS A 251 -3.19 -1.59 -11.50
CA HIS A 251 -3.44 -3.03 -11.45
C HIS A 251 -2.95 -3.68 -12.74
N TYR A 252 -2.34 -4.85 -12.58
CA TYR A 252 -1.59 -5.53 -13.63
C TYR A 252 -2.06 -6.98 -13.78
N GLU A 253 -2.01 -7.48 -15.02
CA GLU A 253 -2.24 -8.89 -15.36
C GLU A 253 -1.13 -9.40 -16.28
N GLY A 254 -0.92 -10.71 -16.36
CA GLY A 254 0.07 -11.31 -17.27
C GLY A 254 0.94 -12.34 -16.57
N GLU A 255 1.94 -12.85 -17.28
CA GLU A 255 2.99 -13.69 -16.68
C GLU A 255 4.15 -12.81 -16.20
N ARG A 256 5.03 -13.38 -15.36
CA ARG A 256 6.21 -12.68 -14.85
C ARG A 256 7.04 -12.07 -15.99
N GLY A 257 7.27 -10.77 -15.92
CA GLY A 257 8.08 -10.00 -16.87
C GLY A 257 7.36 -9.60 -18.17
N VAL A 258 6.09 -9.94 -18.32
CA VAL A 258 5.21 -9.52 -19.41
C VAL A 258 3.85 -9.06 -18.88
N GLU A 259 3.85 -8.47 -17.69
CA GLU A 259 2.68 -7.87 -17.08
C GLU A 259 2.22 -6.67 -17.92
N ARG A 260 0.90 -6.50 -18.01
CA ARG A 260 0.23 -5.40 -18.70
C ARG A 260 -0.65 -4.63 -17.74
N LEU A 261 -0.71 -3.32 -17.92
CA LEU A 261 -1.64 -2.47 -17.17
C LEU A 261 -3.07 -2.78 -17.63
N VAL A 262 -3.97 -3.09 -16.67
CA VAL A 262 -5.39 -3.35 -16.98
C VAL A 262 -6.32 -2.32 -16.38
N ARG A 263 -5.89 -1.66 -15.30
CA ARG A 263 -6.70 -0.68 -14.60
C ARG A 263 -5.83 0.30 -13.83
N MET A 264 -6.22 1.57 -13.85
CA MET A 264 -5.62 2.63 -13.05
C MET A 264 -6.70 3.40 -12.30
N GLU A 265 -6.49 3.62 -11.01
CA GLU A 265 -7.26 4.52 -10.17
C GLU A 265 -6.47 5.82 -10.04
N LEU A 266 -7.07 6.93 -10.44
CA LEU A 266 -6.42 8.24 -10.49
C LEU A 266 -6.50 8.94 -9.12
N ALA A 267 -5.41 9.62 -8.75
CA ALA A 267 -5.27 10.31 -7.48
C ALA A 267 -6.21 11.51 -7.30
N ASP A 268 -6.33 12.34 -8.33
CA ASP A 268 -6.87 13.70 -8.20
C ASP A 268 -8.39 13.73 -8.04
N ASP A 269 -9.09 12.88 -8.78
CA ASP A 269 -10.55 12.83 -8.79
C ASP A 269 -11.09 11.51 -8.26
N GLY A 270 -10.33 10.41 -8.29
CA GLY A 270 -10.84 9.06 -8.04
C GLY A 270 -11.46 8.43 -9.30
N GLY A 271 -11.14 8.96 -10.48
CA GLY A 271 -11.48 8.36 -11.75
C GLY A 271 -10.82 6.99 -11.93
N VAL A 272 -11.43 6.15 -12.76
CA VAL A 272 -10.93 4.80 -13.05
C VAL A 272 -10.78 4.63 -14.55
N GLU A 273 -9.56 4.34 -14.97
CA GLU A 273 -9.23 4.02 -16.35
C GLU A 273 -9.02 2.51 -16.50
N HIS A 274 -9.53 1.94 -17.59
CA HIS A 274 -9.35 0.53 -17.95
C HIS A 274 -8.60 0.42 -19.26
N TYR A 275 -7.71 -0.55 -19.31
CA TYR A 275 -6.75 -0.74 -20.38
C TYR A 275 -6.87 -2.15 -20.97
N GLU A 276 -6.66 -2.25 -22.28
CA GLU A 276 -6.62 -3.51 -23.02
C GLU A 276 -5.38 -3.54 -23.91
N GLY A 277 -4.95 -4.73 -24.35
CA GLY A 277 -3.80 -4.87 -25.25
C GLY A 277 -2.76 -5.86 -24.75
N GLU A 278 -1.66 -5.96 -25.48
CA GLU A 278 -0.47 -6.73 -25.09
C GLU A 278 0.43 -5.88 -24.17
N SER A 279 1.32 -6.54 -23.42
CA SER A 279 2.28 -5.86 -22.54
C SER A 279 3.13 -4.85 -23.33
N GLY A 280 3.15 -3.60 -22.86
CA GLY A 280 3.86 -2.49 -23.50
C GLY A 280 3.15 -1.88 -24.71
N ALA A 281 1.95 -2.36 -25.05
CA ALA A 281 1.10 -1.82 -26.12
C ALA A 281 -0.36 -1.69 -25.63
N GLU A 282 -0.54 -1.39 -24.35
CA GLU A 282 -1.84 -1.18 -23.75
C GLU A 282 -2.50 0.09 -24.30
N ARG A 283 -3.82 0.04 -24.47
CA ARG A 283 -4.67 1.13 -24.96
C ARG A 283 -5.80 1.38 -23.98
N LEU A 284 -6.14 2.64 -23.78
CA LEU A 284 -7.33 3.03 -23.00
C LEU A 284 -8.57 2.49 -23.71
N SER A 285 -9.40 1.72 -23.00
CA SER A 285 -10.67 1.18 -23.51
C SER A 285 -11.88 1.84 -22.86
N ARG A 286 -11.74 2.27 -21.60
CA ARG A 286 -12.84 2.85 -20.82
C ARG A 286 -12.31 3.78 -19.73
N ALA A 287 -12.96 4.91 -19.53
CA ALA A 287 -12.70 5.82 -18.41
C ALA A 287 -14.01 6.11 -17.66
N GLU A 288 -13.97 6.02 -16.33
CA GLU A 288 -15.06 6.31 -15.42
C GLU A 288 -14.68 7.53 -14.59
N PHE A 289 -15.45 8.61 -14.68
CA PHE A 289 -15.18 9.81 -13.90
C PHE A 289 -15.73 9.67 -12.48
N ALA A 290 -15.05 10.25 -11.50
CA ALA A 290 -15.30 10.01 -10.09
C ALA A 290 -16.69 10.42 -9.58
N ASN A 291 -17.31 11.41 -10.21
CA ASN A 291 -18.69 11.80 -9.92
C ASN A 291 -19.72 10.76 -10.39
N GLY A 292 -19.28 9.73 -11.12
CA GLY A 292 -20.14 8.73 -11.75
C GLY A 292 -21.09 9.33 -12.79
N GLU A 293 -20.90 10.59 -13.18
CA GLU A 293 -21.81 11.28 -14.11
C GLU A 293 -21.57 10.84 -15.55
N GLU A 294 -20.38 10.34 -15.86
CA GLU A 294 -19.96 10.00 -17.21
C GLU A 294 -19.03 8.77 -17.25
N VAL A 295 -19.28 7.90 -18.22
CA VAL A 295 -18.39 6.79 -18.60
C VAL A 295 -18.06 6.94 -20.08
N GLN A 296 -16.78 7.04 -20.41
CA GLN A 296 -16.28 7.17 -21.78
C GLN A 296 -15.68 5.85 -22.25
N TYR A 297 -15.88 5.52 -23.53
CA TYR A 297 -15.35 4.32 -24.17
C TYR A 297 -14.51 4.70 -25.38
N TYR A 298 -13.41 3.98 -25.57
CA TYR A 298 -12.37 4.29 -26.52
C TYR A 298 -12.00 3.10 -27.40
N GLU A 299 -11.63 3.40 -28.64
CA GLU A 299 -11.09 2.43 -29.60
C GLU A 299 -9.88 3.00 -30.33
N GLY A 300 -9.03 2.15 -30.89
CA GLY A 300 -7.84 2.57 -31.63
C GLY A 300 -6.61 1.76 -31.22
N GLU A 301 -5.47 2.08 -31.83
CA GLU A 301 -4.18 1.55 -31.44
C GLU A 301 -3.65 2.26 -30.19
N SER A 302 -2.71 1.63 -29.47
CA SER A 302 -2.05 2.24 -28.31
C SER A 302 -1.46 3.61 -28.66
N GLY A 303 -1.81 4.63 -27.88
CA GLY A 303 -1.44 6.02 -28.11
C GLY A 303 -2.27 6.77 -29.16
N ALA A 304 -3.16 6.09 -29.90
CA ALA A 304 -4.02 6.65 -30.95
C ALA A 304 -5.52 6.42 -30.68
N GLU A 305 -5.89 6.20 -29.42
CA GLU A 305 -7.25 5.94 -28.97
C GLU A 305 -8.16 7.15 -29.21
N ARG A 306 -9.35 6.88 -29.76
CA ARG A 306 -10.41 7.85 -30.04
C ARG A 306 -11.65 7.53 -29.24
N MET A 307 -12.41 8.55 -28.83
CA MET A 307 -13.67 8.32 -28.11
C MET A 307 -14.73 7.84 -29.09
N VAL A 308 -15.40 6.73 -28.78
CA VAL A 308 -16.47 6.17 -29.62
C VAL A 308 -17.85 6.25 -28.96
N ARG A 309 -17.89 6.34 -27.64
CA ARG A 309 -19.14 6.37 -26.88
C ARG A 309 -18.95 7.07 -25.53
N ALA A 310 -19.94 7.84 -25.13
CA ALA A 310 -20.07 8.36 -23.77
C ALA A 310 -21.45 8.02 -23.21
N GLU A 311 -21.50 7.55 -21.98
CA GLU A 311 -22.71 7.24 -21.24
C GLU A 311 -22.81 8.17 -20.05
N PHE A 312 -23.95 8.84 -19.91
CA PHE A 312 -24.20 9.79 -18.84
C PHE A 312 -25.14 9.21 -17.80
N ALA A 313 -24.95 9.55 -16.53
CA ALA A 313 -25.82 9.13 -15.42
C ALA A 313 -27.30 9.54 -15.62
N THR A 314 -27.55 10.55 -16.45
CA THR A 314 -28.90 10.95 -16.87
C THR A 314 -29.62 9.91 -17.72
N GLY A 315 -28.94 8.83 -18.15
CA GLY A 315 -29.44 7.82 -19.08
C GLY A 315 -29.26 8.19 -20.55
N SER A 316 -28.60 9.31 -20.85
CA SER A 316 -28.27 9.70 -22.22
C SER A 316 -26.99 8.98 -22.69
N VAL A 317 -26.93 8.61 -23.96
CA VAL A 317 -25.76 7.96 -24.58
C VAL A 317 -25.39 8.67 -25.86
N GLN A 318 -24.14 9.07 -26.01
CA GLN A 318 -23.60 9.72 -27.20
C GLN A 318 -22.61 8.79 -27.90
N HIS A 319 -22.61 8.81 -29.23
CA HIS A 319 -21.70 8.03 -30.07
C HIS A 319 -20.90 8.98 -30.95
N TYR A 320 -19.64 8.64 -31.13
CA TYR A 320 -18.63 9.49 -31.73
C TYR A 320 -17.90 8.76 -32.86
N GLU A 321 -17.45 9.53 -33.84
CA GLU A 321 -16.56 9.08 -34.91
C GLU A 321 -15.47 10.12 -35.12
N GLY A 322 -14.31 9.71 -35.63
CA GLY A 322 -13.19 10.62 -35.89
C GLY A 322 -11.85 9.92 -35.76
N GLU A 323 -10.78 10.69 -35.90
CA GLU A 323 -9.45 10.30 -35.43
C GLU A 323 -9.24 10.88 -34.03
N LYS A 324 -8.23 10.40 -33.30
CA LYS A 324 -7.89 10.91 -31.96
C LYS A 324 -7.76 12.44 -31.99
N GLY A 325 -8.53 13.11 -31.14
CA GLY A 325 -8.55 14.57 -31.03
C GLY A 325 -9.41 15.27 -32.09
N ALA A 326 -10.01 14.54 -33.03
CA ALA A 326 -10.96 15.01 -34.04
C ALA A 326 -12.35 14.35 -33.91
N ASP A 327 -12.65 13.79 -32.74
CA ASP A 327 -13.90 13.09 -32.43
C ASP A 327 -15.10 14.02 -32.55
N ARG A 328 -16.11 13.60 -33.32
CA ARG A 328 -17.37 14.31 -33.55
C ARG A 328 -18.56 13.45 -33.18
N ILE A 329 -19.59 14.06 -32.62
CA ILE A 329 -20.84 13.35 -32.31
C ILE A 329 -21.57 13.00 -33.60
N VAL A 330 -21.99 11.75 -33.73
CA VAL A 330 -22.79 11.28 -34.89
C VAL A 330 -24.19 10.83 -34.47
N ARG A 331 -24.36 10.43 -33.21
CA ARG A 331 -25.62 9.93 -32.67
C ARG A 331 -25.75 10.19 -31.18
N ALA A 332 -26.90 10.70 -30.73
CA ALA A 332 -27.24 10.85 -29.33
C ALA A 332 -28.58 10.17 -29.03
N VAL A 333 -28.61 9.30 -28.03
CA VAL A 333 -29.82 8.72 -27.44
C VAL A 333 -30.09 9.47 -26.15
N ARG A 334 -31.29 10.00 -25.99
CA ARG A 334 -31.73 10.68 -24.78
C ARG A 334 -32.42 9.69 -23.84
N ALA A 335 -32.51 10.06 -22.57
CA ALA A 335 -33.17 9.25 -21.55
C ALA A 335 -34.65 8.92 -21.85
N ASP A 336 -35.33 9.77 -22.61
CA ASP A 336 -36.71 9.55 -23.05
C ASP A 336 -36.83 8.58 -24.24
N GLY A 337 -35.70 8.06 -24.74
CA GLY A 337 -35.62 7.18 -25.90
C GLY A 337 -35.55 7.90 -27.25
N ALA A 338 -35.59 9.24 -27.29
CA ALA A 338 -35.41 10.00 -28.52
C ALA A 338 -33.96 9.89 -29.02
N VAL A 339 -33.78 9.70 -30.32
CA VAL A 339 -32.47 9.53 -30.96
C VAL A 339 -32.23 10.68 -31.93
N ALA A 340 -31.17 11.45 -31.76
CA ALA A 340 -30.73 12.47 -32.70
C ALA A 340 -29.48 12.01 -33.47
N TYR A 341 -29.44 12.31 -34.77
CA TYR A 341 -28.28 12.06 -35.64
C TYR A 341 -27.68 13.38 -36.09
N PHE A 342 -26.36 13.39 -36.19
CA PHE A 342 -25.57 14.59 -36.46
C PHE A 342 -24.58 14.36 -37.60
N GLU A 343 -24.28 15.43 -38.33
CA GLU A 343 -23.26 15.46 -39.39
C GLU A 343 -22.41 16.72 -39.26
N GLY A 344 -21.15 16.68 -39.69
CA GLY A 344 -20.26 17.84 -39.66
C GLY A 344 -18.82 17.47 -39.37
N GLY A 345 -17.93 18.46 -39.33
CA GLY A 345 -16.61 18.31 -38.71
C GLY A 345 -16.70 18.43 -37.19
N GLN A 346 -15.61 18.09 -36.49
CA GLN A 346 -15.49 18.32 -35.05
C GLN A 346 -15.83 19.78 -34.69
N GLY A 347 -16.75 19.97 -33.74
CA GLY A 347 -17.20 21.29 -33.33
C GLY A 347 -18.05 22.04 -34.37
N ALA A 348 -18.47 21.39 -35.45
CA ALA A 348 -19.38 21.93 -36.46
C ALA A 348 -20.57 21.00 -36.71
N GLU A 349 -20.83 20.08 -35.78
CA GLU A 349 -21.87 19.06 -35.91
C GLU A 349 -23.26 19.71 -35.86
N ARG A 350 -24.05 19.43 -36.89
CA ARG A 350 -25.43 19.87 -37.05
C ARG A 350 -26.39 18.70 -36.95
N LYS A 351 -27.55 18.91 -36.35
CA LYS A 351 -28.60 17.89 -36.29
C LYS A 351 -29.23 17.71 -37.66
N VAL A 352 -29.31 16.47 -38.15
CA VAL A 352 -29.90 16.15 -39.47
C VAL A 352 -31.16 15.31 -39.37
N ARG A 353 -31.31 14.53 -38.29
CA ARG A 353 -32.45 13.65 -38.07
C ARG A 353 -32.72 13.46 -36.58
N ALA A 354 -33.99 13.35 -36.21
CA ALA A 354 -34.42 12.93 -34.88
C ALA A 354 -35.55 11.89 -34.95
N ASP A 355 -35.35 10.74 -34.32
CA ASP A 355 -36.34 9.68 -34.17
C ASP A 355 -36.93 9.76 -32.76
N PHE A 356 -38.25 9.81 -32.65
CA PHE A 356 -38.96 9.92 -31.37
C PHE A 356 -39.64 8.59 -31.00
N PRO A 357 -39.78 8.28 -29.70
CA PRO A 357 -40.40 7.03 -29.23
C PRO A 357 -41.84 6.82 -29.70
N ASN A 358 -42.54 7.91 -30.01
CA ASN A 358 -43.91 7.88 -30.53
C ASN A 358 -43.98 7.47 -32.02
N GLY A 359 -42.85 7.12 -32.66
CA GLY A 359 -42.76 6.77 -34.08
C GLY A 359 -42.65 7.97 -35.03
N GLU A 360 -42.58 9.19 -34.51
CA GLU A 360 -42.31 10.39 -35.32
C GLU A 360 -40.81 10.49 -35.67
N VAL A 361 -40.51 10.83 -36.92
CA VAL A 361 -39.15 11.10 -37.40
C VAL A 361 -39.10 12.50 -38.01
N GLN A 362 -38.21 13.34 -37.51
CA GLN A 362 -37.99 14.70 -38.01
C GLN A 362 -36.64 14.79 -38.74
N PHE A 363 -36.60 15.52 -39.85
CA PHE A 363 -35.39 15.84 -40.61
C PHE A 363 -35.12 17.33 -40.58
N PHE A 364 -33.84 17.68 -40.53
CA PHE A 364 -33.36 19.03 -40.33
C PHE A 364 -32.30 19.40 -41.37
N GLU A 365 -32.24 20.67 -41.72
CA GLU A 365 -31.19 21.25 -42.57
C GLU A 365 -30.71 22.57 -41.98
N GLY A 366 -29.47 22.95 -42.23
CA GLY A 366 -28.91 24.23 -41.79
C GLY A 366 -27.45 24.11 -41.40
N GLU A 367 -26.91 25.18 -40.83
CA GLU A 367 -25.61 25.17 -40.16
C GLU A 367 -25.79 24.81 -38.68
N ARG A 368 -24.68 24.48 -37.99
CA ARG A 368 -24.69 24.17 -36.56
C ARG A 368 -25.40 25.27 -35.78
N GLY A 369 -26.39 24.90 -34.99
CA GLY A 369 -27.18 25.83 -34.16
C GLY A 369 -28.28 26.59 -34.89
N ALA A 370 -28.33 26.54 -36.23
CA ALA A 370 -29.34 27.18 -37.07
C ALA A 370 -30.21 26.15 -37.83
N GLU A 371 -30.27 24.91 -37.35
CA GLU A 371 -30.95 23.82 -38.03
C GLU A 371 -32.47 24.02 -38.01
N ARG A 372 -33.06 24.10 -39.20
CA ARG A 372 -34.50 24.21 -39.43
C ARG A 372 -35.10 22.85 -39.74
N ARG A 373 -36.33 22.62 -39.28
CA ARG A 373 -37.07 21.39 -39.59
C ARG A 373 -37.62 21.45 -41.02
N VAL A 374 -37.30 20.48 -41.85
CA VAL A 374 -37.70 20.45 -43.28
C VAL A 374 -38.70 19.34 -43.61
N ARG A 375 -38.68 18.24 -42.86
CA ARG A 375 -39.57 17.09 -43.08
C ARG A 375 -39.91 16.40 -41.77
N VAL A 376 -41.16 15.96 -41.63
CA VAL A 376 -41.64 15.14 -40.51
C VAL A 376 -42.40 13.94 -41.06
N VAL A 377 -42.03 12.74 -40.64
CA VAL A 377 -42.75 11.50 -40.89
C VAL A 377 -43.42 11.10 -39.58
N ARG A 378 -44.74 10.93 -39.59
CA ARG A 378 -45.50 10.54 -38.41
C ARG A 378 -45.66 9.02 -38.36
N ALA A 379 -46.02 8.51 -37.18
CA ALA A 379 -46.24 7.08 -36.96
C ALA A 379 -47.34 6.47 -37.84
N ASP A 380 -48.31 7.29 -38.29
CA ASP A 380 -49.37 6.89 -39.22
C ASP A 380 -48.91 6.88 -40.70
N GLY A 381 -47.63 7.12 -40.96
CA GLY A 381 -47.05 7.21 -42.30
C GLY A 381 -47.27 8.54 -43.00
N ALA A 382 -47.95 9.52 -42.39
CA ALA A 382 -48.12 10.84 -43.00
C ALA A 382 -46.79 11.61 -43.01
N VAL A 383 -46.49 12.28 -44.12
CA VAL A 383 -45.28 13.08 -44.32
C VAL A 383 -45.65 14.56 -44.45
N ALA A 384 -44.99 15.43 -43.69
CA ALA A 384 -45.17 16.87 -43.72
C ALA A 384 -43.85 17.56 -44.07
N TYR A 385 -43.90 18.51 -45.00
CA TYR A 385 -42.76 19.30 -45.46
C TYR A 385 -42.88 20.74 -44.99
N PHE A 386 -41.76 21.31 -44.58
CA PHE A 386 -41.70 22.61 -43.92
C PHE A 386 -40.65 23.52 -44.59
N GLU A 387 -40.93 24.82 -44.62
CA GLU A 387 -39.99 25.85 -45.08
C GLU A 387 -39.97 27.02 -44.09
N GLY A 388 -38.83 27.71 -43.98
CA GLY A 388 -38.69 28.88 -43.10
C GLY A 388 -37.35 28.90 -42.40
N GLY A 389 -37.07 29.95 -41.62
CA GLY A 389 -35.93 29.97 -40.71
C GLY A 389 -36.17 29.05 -39.51
N GLN A 390 -35.10 28.70 -38.79
CA GLN A 390 -35.19 27.91 -37.56
C GLN A 390 -36.22 28.52 -36.59
N GLY A 391 -37.17 27.69 -36.14
CA GLY A 391 -38.23 28.10 -35.22
C GLY A 391 -39.39 28.90 -35.85
N ALA A 392 -39.29 29.24 -37.14
CA ALA A 392 -40.33 29.94 -37.92
C ALA A 392 -40.80 29.10 -39.13
N GLU A 393 -40.65 27.78 -39.07
CA GLU A 393 -40.98 26.90 -40.19
C GLU A 393 -42.50 26.74 -40.37
N ARG A 394 -42.98 26.95 -41.60
CA ARG A 394 -44.38 26.79 -42.01
C ARG A 394 -44.56 25.49 -42.79
N LEU A 395 -45.69 24.80 -42.57
CA LEU A 395 -46.08 23.63 -43.35
C LEU A 395 -46.44 24.03 -44.79
N VAL A 396 -45.71 23.49 -45.77
CA VAL A 396 -45.92 23.80 -47.20
C VAL A 396 -46.58 22.66 -47.97
N ARG A 397 -46.33 21.40 -47.57
CA ARG A 397 -46.89 20.21 -48.21
C ARG A 397 -47.16 19.12 -47.19
N LYS A 398 -48.25 18.38 -47.37
CA LYS A 398 -48.56 17.18 -46.58
C LYS A 398 -49.03 16.03 -47.46
N GLU A 399 -48.45 14.86 -47.24
CA GLU A 399 -48.74 13.59 -47.89
C GLU A 399 -49.31 12.62 -46.84
N PHE A 400 -50.41 11.94 -47.15
CA PHE A 400 -51.00 10.92 -46.26
C PHE A 400 -50.66 9.52 -46.76
N ALA A 401 -50.69 8.53 -45.87
CA ALA A 401 -50.37 7.13 -46.19
C ALA A 401 -51.26 6.50 -47.30
N ASN A 402 -52.39 7.14 -47.63
CA ASN A 402 -53.28 6.74 -48.73
C ASN A 402 -52.93 7.40 -50.09
N GLY A 403 -51.79 8.09 -50.19
CA GLY A 403 -51.33 8.73 -51.43
C GLY A 403 -52.02 10.06 -51.77
N LYS A 404 -52.89 10.59 -50.91
CA LYS A 404 -53.50 11.92 -51.12
C LYS A 404 -52.54 13.04 -50.69
N GLU A 405 -52.27 13.96 -51.61
CA GLU A 405 -51.48 15.18 -51.38
C GLU A 405 -52.39 16.40 -51.12
N PHE A 406 -52.00 17.25 -50.16
CA PHE A 406 -52.56 18.61 -50.02
C PHE A 406 -51.42 19.65 -50.14
N PRO A 407 -51.30 20.34 -51.28
CA PRO A 407 -50.42 21.50 -51.41
C PRO A 407 -51.06 22.70 -50.70
N ASN A 408 -50.33 23.32 -49.78
CA ASN A 408 -50.84 24.46 -49.03
C ASN A 408 -50.38 25.77 -49.70
N GLY A 409 -51.00 26.10 -50.84
CA GLY A 409 -50.74 27.38 -51.53
C GLY A 409 -51.29 27.47 -52.95
N GLY A 410 -52.49 28.05 -53.09
CA GLY A 410 -53.03 28.51 -54.38
C GLY A 410 -54.49 28.12 -54.59
N ALA A 411 -55.36 29.11 -54.76
CA ALA A 411 -56.80 28.96 -54.98
C ALA A 411 -57.11 27.95 -56.11
N ALA A 412 -57.57 26.75 -55.74
CA ALA A 412 -58.29 25.89 -56.68
C ALA A 412 -59.75 26.33 -56.68
N LEU A 413 -60.08 27.26 -57.59
CA LEU A 413 -61.42 27.44 -58.12
C LEU A 413 -61.97 26.06 -58.49
N LEU A 414 -62.92 25.56 -57.70
CA LEU A 414 -63.79 24.47 -58.09
C LEU A 414 -64.57 24.91 -59.33
N ARG A 415 -64.06 24.62 -60.53
CA ARG A 415 -64.93 24.48 -61.70
C ARG A 415 -65.68 23.17 -61.54
N ALA A 416 -66.96 23.28 -61.24
CA ALA A 416 -67.90 22.17 -61.29
C ALA A 416 -67.89 21.56 -62.71
N PRO A 417 -67.93 20.22 -62.86
CA PRO A 417 -68.25 19.62 -64.13
C PRO A 417 -69.74 19.81 -64.42
N GLU A 418 -70.03 20.36 -65.61
CA GLU A 418 -71.36 20.37 -66.20
C GLU A 418 -71.91 18.94 -66.26
N VAL A 419 -73.06 18.74 -65.61
CA VAL A 419 -73.86 17.52 -65.79
C VAL A 419 -74.62 17.67 -67.10
N ARG A 420 -74.19 16.93 -68.12
CA ARG A 420 -75.05 16.58 -69.25
C ARG A 420 -75.87 15.34 -68.89
N SER A 421 -77.17 15.52 -68.73
CA SER A 421 -78.23 14.67 -69.30
C SER A 421 -79.57 15.37 -69.14
#